data_AF-A0A5W1XZ24-F1
#
_entry.id   AF-A0A5W1XZ24-F1
#
_cell.length_a   1.000
_cell.length_b   1.000
_cell.length_c   1.000
_cell.angle_alpha   90.00
_cell.angle_beta   90.00
_cell.angle_gamma   90.00
#
_symmetry.space_group_name_H-M   'P 1'
#
loop_
_entity.id
_entity.type
_entity.pdbx_description
1 polymer ?
#
loop_
_entity_poly.entity_id
_entity_poly.type
_entity_poly.pdbx_seq_one_letter_code
_entity_poly.pdbx_strand_id
1 'polypeptide(L)'
;MHTFASLMYDVYRSFGLFSKGNRRAAIRGAATFSSHQRFFGNREDERHQEQKHYDEIIGVLDAEQVFSTTQRREIFYKYEQLYNALMARPVFTELSREQIKKRYALHIIPRLIALDIYKTYKDENKNCFYHHIHQFLLKDYCPCWQDKKKGGLSAVQKYLKSLARKQKFSHTDSENLAPLFKVIENIRPGNTQKKSTLEASIIDCIKAYSGIVDDDTLNSVRVSLDNIKKAHYSLTVLLNVERKLPVINIISRYYRNYVDNGIKPGNISAMLCRLLYEPEPHDFIHHDTMINSIADYYHERVIKPFSLNINEECLQSISALKNIIFNFNDKTIISEVQLTDIAVKL
;
A
#
# COMPACT_ATOMS: atom_id res chain seq x y z
N MET A 1 -1.81 -13.09 -15.48
CA MET A 1 -1.28 -11.80 -14.98
C MET A 1 -0.71 -12.00 -13.58
N HIS A 2 0.58 -11.70 -13.37
CA HIS A 2 1.18 -11.69 -12.03
C HIS A 2 0.53 -10.58 -11.21
N THR A 3 -0.25 -10.92 -10.19
CA THR A 3 -1.14 -9.95 -9.53
C THR A 3 -0.36 -8.96 -8.65
N PHE A 4 0.76 -9.36 -8.04
CA PHE A 4 1.67 -8.45 -7.34
C PHE A 4 2.28 -7.40 -8.27
N ALA A 5 2.67 -7.80 -9.49
CA ALA A 5 3.20 -6.87 -10.48
C ALA A 5 2.19 -5.75 -10.79
N SER A 6 0.93 -6.11 -11.01
CA SER A 6 -0.15 -5.14 -11.24
C SER A 6 -0.31 -4.16 -10.07
N LEU A 7 -0.13 -4.62 -8.83
CA LEU A 7 -0.18 -3.75 -7.65
C LEU A 7 1.00 -2.76 -7.65
N MET A 8 2.22 -3.20 -7.95
CA MET A 8 3.38 -2.31 -8.00
C MET A 8 3.29 -1.30 -9.15
N TYR A 9 2.71 -1.65 -10.29
CA TYR A 9 2.40 -0.68 -11.35
C TYR A 9 1.41 0.38 -10.91
N ASP A 10 0.41 -0.03 -10.14
CA ASP A 10 -0.57 0.89 -9.59
C ASP A 10 0.02 1.85 -8.55
N VAL A 11 0.97 1.37 -7.76
CA VAL A 11 1.79 2.19 -6.86
C VAL A 11 2.63 3.19 -7.66
N TYR A 12 3.40 2.71 -8.63
CA TYR A 12 4.22 3.54 -9.52
C TYR A 12 3.41 4.62 -10.25
N ARG A 13 2.21 4.24 -10.72
CA ARG A 13 1.22 5.17 -11.31
C ARG A 13 0.75 6.22 -10.32
N SER A 14 0.48 5.83 -9.08
CA SER A 14 -0.05 6.72 -8.05
C SER A 14 0.97 7.80 -7.68
N PHE A 15 2.26 7.47 -7.71
CA PHE A 15 3.35 8.45 -7.58
C PHE A 15 3.57 9.31 -8.82
N GLY A 16 2.96 8.98 -9.96
CA GLY A 16 3.10 9.74 -11.20
C GLY A 16 4.46 9.59 -11.87
N LEU A 17 5.13 8.45 -11.69
CA LEU A 17 6.50 8.19 -12.17
C LEU A 17 6.58 7.72 -13.64
N PHE A 18 5.44 7.54 -14.33
CA PHE A 18 5.47 7.21 -15.75
C PHE A 18 5.89 8.42 -16.60
N SER A 19 6.85 8.22 -17.50
CA SER A 19 7.16 9.19 -18.55
C SER A 19 5.97 9.38 -19.51
N LYS A 20 5.80 10.62 -20.02
CA LYS A 20 4.74 10.95 -20.99
C LYS A 20 4.86 10.03 -22.21
N GLY A 21 3.77 9.36 -22.59
CA GLY A 21 3.71 8.47 -23.76
C GLY A 21 4.01 6.98 -23.50
N ASN A 22 4.66 6.61 -22.39
CA ASN A 22 5.12 5.24 -22.16
C ASN A 22 4.07 4.30 -21.52
N ARG A 23 2.85 4.81 -21.33
CA ARG A 23 1.79 4.20 -20.50
C ARG A 23 1.23 2.88 -21.07
N ARG A 24 1.03 2.79 -22.39
CA ARG A 24 0.44 1.59 -23.04
C ARG A 24 1.47 0.52 -23.37
N ALA A 25 2.75 0.87 -23.48
CA ALA A 25 3.84 -0.07 -23.72
C ALA A 25 4.25 -0.79 -22.42
N ALA A 26 4.38 -0.05 -21.31
CA ALA A 26 4.70 -0.62 -20.00
C ALA A 26 3.61 -1.58 -19.47
N ILE A 27 2.33 -1.24 -19.63
CA ILE A 27 1.21 -2.11 -19.20
C ILE A 27 1.07 -3.38 -20.07
N ARG A 28 1.32 -3.29 -21.38
CA ARG A 28 1.32 -4.47 -22.28
C ARG A 28 2.54 -5.35 -22.11
N GLY A 29 3.69 -4.76 -21.71
CA GLY A 29 4.89 -5.49 -21.36
C GLY A 29 4.67 -6.44 -20.19
N ALA A 30 3.90 -6.02 -19.17
CA ALA A 30 3.78 -6.61 -17.83
C ALA A 30 2.93 -7.89 -17.65
N ALA A 31 2.51 -8.56 -18.72
CA ALA A 31 1.53 -9.66 -18.61
C ALA A 31 2.07 -10.89 -17.84
N THR A 32 3.39 -11.04 -17.74
CA THR A 32 4.08 -12.23 -17.23
C THR A 32 5.07 -11.90 -16.10
N PHE A 33 5.42 -12.89 -15.28
CA PHE A 33 6.45 -12.74 -14.23
C PHE A 33 7.78 -12.20 -14.78
N SER A 34 8.24 -12.75 -15.92
CA SER A 34 9.47 -12.31 -16.60
C SER A 34 9.45 -10.81 -16.96
N SER A 35 8.31 -10.32 -17.42
CA SER A 35 8.17 -8.90 -17.74
C SER A 35 8.14 -7.97 -16.54
N HIS A 36 7.60 -8.43 -15.40
CA HIS A 36 7.67 -7.70 -14.14
C HIS A 36 9.12 -7.60 -13.66
N GLN A 37 9.87 -8.71 -13.71
CA GLN A 37 11.30 -8.74 -13.39
C GLN A 37 12.13 -7.89 -14.36
N ARG A 38 11.71 -7.74 -15.61
CA ARG A 38 12.39 -6.83 -16.56
C ARG A 38 12.10 -5.35 -16.25
N PHE A 39 10.90 -5.01 -15.78
CA PHE A 39 10.53 -3.63 -15.49
C PHE A 39 11.03 -3.21 -14.10
N PHE A 40 10.71 -3.96 -13.06
CA PHE A 40 11.08 -3.64 -11.69
C PHE A 40 12.36 -4.31 -11.20
N GLY A 41 12.81 -5.38 -11.86
CA GLY A 41 13.80 -6.29 -11.29
C GLY A 41 15.24 -5.81 -11.35
N ASN A 42 15.99 -6.33 -10.38
CA ASN A 42 17.43 -6.21 -10.24
C ASN A 42 18.12 -7.38 -10.95
N ARG A 43 18.07 -7.48 -12.29
CA ARG A 43 18.98 -8.43 -12.95
C ARG A 43 20.40 -7.87 -12.86
N GLU A 44 21.32 -8.68 -12.34
CA GLU A 44 22.77 -8.46 -12.34
C GLU A 44 23.37 -8.59 -13.76
N ASP A 45 22.59 -8.33 -14.81
CA ASP A 45 23.16 -8.14 -16.14
C ASP A 45 23.74 -6.73 -16.18
N GLU A 46 25.07 -6.63 -16.09
CA GLU A 46 25.86 -5.38 -16.14
C GLU A 46 25.49 -4.47 -17.33
N ARG A 47 24.82 -5.01 -18.36
CA ARG A 47 24.34 -4.28 -19.54
C ARG A 47 23.01 -3.54 -19.36
N HIS A 48 22.30 -3.69 -18.22
CA HIS A 48 20.96 -3.13 -18.00
C HIS A 48 20.82 -2.36 -16.68
N GLN A 49 21.92 -1.77 -16.17
CA GLN A 49 21.94 -0.99 -14.93
C GLN A 49 21.03 0.27 -14.94
N GLU A 50 20.38 0.61 -16.05
CA GLU A 50 19.90 1.98 -16.24
C GLU A 50 18.54 2.34 -15.63
N GLN A 51 17.64 1.43 -15.26
CA GLN A 51 16.32 1.85 -14.73
C GLN A 51 15.74 0.86 -13.70
N LYS A 52 16.17 0.98 -12.45
CA LYS A 52 15.53 0.27 -11.33
C LYS A 52 14.30 1.06 -10.89
N HIS A 53 13.14 0.78 -11.46
CA HIS A 53 11.90 1.50 -11.14
C HIS A 53 11.48 1.44 -9.65
N TYR A 54 12.00 0.47 -8.87
CA TYR A 54 11.87 0.51 -7.41
C TYR A 54 12.65 1.68 -6.79
N ASP A 55 13.82 2.04 -7.31
CA ASP A 55 14.61 3.17 -6.81
C ASP A 55 13.90 4.50 -6.98
N GLU A 56 13.10 4.66 -8.04
CA GLU A 56 12.28 5.86 -8.22
C GLU A 56 11.15 5.94 -7.19
N ILE A 57 10.57 4.79 -6.81
CA ILE A 57 9.61 4.72 -5.70
C ILE A 57 10.33 5.05 -4.38
N ILE A 58 11.53 4.51 -4.17
CA ILE A 58 12.36 4.76 -2.99
C ILE A 58 12.70 6.24 -2.88
N GLY A 59 13.14 6.87 -3.98
CA GLY A 59 13.45 8.30 -4.02
C GLY A 59 12.26 9.21 -3.76
N VAL A 60 11.02 8.70 -3.84
CA VAL A 60 9.84 9.42 -3.35
C VAL A 60 9.56 9.13 -1.88
N LEU A 61 9.54 7.85 -1.49
CA LEU A 61 9.13 7.43 -0.14
C LEU A 61 10.15 7.79 0.94
N ASP A 62 11.43 7.65 0.61
CA ASP A 62 12.57 7.71 1.51
C ASP A 62 13.75 8.42 0.82
N ALA A 63 13.48 9.61 0.28
CA ALA A 63 14.48 10.47 -0.34
C ALA A 63 15.71 10.70 0.57
N GLU A 64 15.47 10.65 1.88
CA GLU A 64 16.45 10.93 2.92
C GLU A 64 17.26 9.73 3.34
N GLN A 65 16.93 8.55 2.79
CA GLN A 65 17.65 7.31 3.04
C GLN A 65 17.69 6.95 4.54
N VAL A 66 16.54 7.08 5.23
CA VAL A 66 16.37 6.50 6.58
C VAL A 66 16.72 5.01 6.55
N PHE A 67 16.37 4.35 5.44
CA PHE A 67 16.94 3.08 5.05
C PHE A 67 17.75 3.25 3.76
N SER A 68 18.85 2.50 3.66
CA SER A 68 19.61 2.42 2.41
C SER A 68 18.72 1.90 1.27
N THR A 69 19.06 2.26 0.03
CA THR A 69 18.36 1.76 -1.17
C THR A 69 18.33 0.23 -1.21
N THR A 70 19.39 -0.44 -0.76
CA THR A 70 19.45 -1.91 -0.67
C THR A 70 18.43 -2.47 0.32
N GLN A 71 18.37 -1.93 1.55
CA GLN A 71 17.37 -2.33 2.55
C GLN A 71 15.95 -2.10 2.03
N ARG A 72 15.70 -0.99 1.33
CA ARG A 72 14.41 -0.71 0.72
C ARG A 72 14.01 -1.70 -0.37
N ARG A 73 14.95 -2.10 -1.22
CA ARG A 73 14.70 -3.15 -2.23
C ARG A 73 14.38 -4.49 -1.56
N GLU A 74 15.07 -4.82 -0.48
CA GLU A 74 14.79 -6.02 0.31
C GLU A 74 13.38 -5.99 0.92
N ILE A 75 12.94 -4.84 1.42
CA ILE A 75 11.55 -4.65 1.89
C ILE A 75 10.54 -4.93 0.77
N PHE A 76 10.74 -4.40 -0.44
CA PHE A 76 9.87 -4.70 -1.58
C PHE A 76 9.85 -6.17 -1.96
N TYR A 77 11.01 -6.84 -1.90
CA TYR A 77 11.10 -8.28 -2.12
C TYR A 77 10.32 -9.07 -1.06
N LYS A 78 10.41 -8.69 0.22
CA LYS A 78 9.65 -9.30 1.30
C LYS A 78 8.13 -9.09 1.16
N TYR A 79 7.69 -7.96 0.59
CA TYR A 79 6.27 -7.79 0.23
C TYR A 79 5.81 -8.78 -0.83
N GLU A 80 6.65 -9.07 -1.83
CA GLU A 80 6.35 -10.07 -2.85
C GLU A 80 6.28 -11.48 -2.25
N GLN A 81 7.23 -11.84 -1.39
CA GLN A 81 7.24 -13.12 -0.69
C GLN A 81 5.99 -13.31 0.18
N LEU A 82 5.63 -12.29 0.97
CA LEU A 82 4.41 -12.33 1.78
C LEU A 82 3.16 -12.48 0.91
N TYR A 83 3.09 -11.74 -0.20
CA TYR A 83 2.01 -11.87 -1.17
C TYR A 83 1.91 -13.30 -1.72
N ASN A 84 3.02 -13.90 -2.13
CA ASN A 84 3.06 -15.24 -2.68
C ASN A 84 2.65 -16.29 -1.63
N ALA A 85 3.13 -16.17 -0.39
CA ALA A 85 2.75 -17.07 0.70
C ALA A 85 1.23 -17.06 0.97
N LEU A 86 0.61 -15.87 0.96
CA LEU A 86 -0.84 -15.72 1.09
C LEU A 86 -1.61 -16.36 -0.07
N MET A 87 -1.13 -16.16 -1.29
CA MET A 87 -1.79 -16.69 -2.50
C MET A 87 -1.59 -18.19 -2.69
N ALA A 88 -0.58 -18.78 -2.04
CA ALA A 88 -0.34 -20.21 -2.04
C ALA A 88 -1.30 -20.98 -1.12
N ARG A 89 -1.97 -20.30 -0.17
CA ARG A 89 -2.93 -20.95 0.73
C ARG A 89 -4.20 -21.34 -0.06
N PRO A 90 -4.65 -22.61 0.01
CA PRO A 90 -5.89 -23.02 -0.63
C PRO A 90 -7.06 -22.29 0.03
N VAL A 91 -8.00 -21.81 -0.79
CA VAL A 91 -9.19 -21.11 -0.32
C VAL A 91 -10.42 -21.79 -0.90
N PHE A 92 -11.27 -22.31 -0.02
CA PHE A 92 -12.55 -22.90 -0.36
C PHE A 92 -13.65 -21.95 0.12
N THR A 93 -14.36 -21.32 -0.81
CA THR A 93 -15.33 -20.27 -0.50
C THR A 93 -16.24 -20.02 -1.70
N GLU A 94 -17.47 -19.56 -1.46
CA GLU A 94 -18.40 -19.10 -2.50
C GLU A 94 -18.02 -17.70 -3.04
N LEU A 95 -17.07 -17.02 -2.40
CA LEU A 95 -16.63 -15.70 -2.79
C LEU A 95 -15.82 -15.75 -4.08
N SER A 96 -16.02 -14.73 -4.92
CA SER A 96 -15.19 -14.58 -6.10
C SER A 96 -13.74 -14.26 -5.73
N ARG A 97 -12.81 -14.58 -6.62
CA ARG A 97 -11.38 -14.26 -6.47
C ARG A 97 -11.13 -12.78 -6.17
N GLU A 98 -11.90 -11.88 -6.79
CA GLU A 98 -11.77 -10.44 -6.56
C GLU A 98 -12.27 -10.01 -5.18
N GLN A 99 -13.33 -10.63 -4.66
CA GLN A 99 -13.77 -10.39 -3.28
C GLN A 99 -12.73 -10.86 -2.26
N ILE A 100 -12.12 -12.03 -2.48
CA ILE A 100 -11.05 -12.57 -1.63
C ILE A 100 -9.83 -11.63 -1.63
N LYS A 101 -9.36 -11.23 -2.82
CA LYS A 101 -8.25 -10.26 -2.95
C LYS A 101 -8.53 -8.96 -2.20
N LYS A 102 -9.74 -8.41 -2.36
CA LYS A 102 -10.16 -7.17 -1.69
C LYS A 102 -10.15 -7.32 -0.17
N ARG A 103 -10.59 -8.46 0.36
CA ARG A 103 -10.54 -8.74 1.81
C ARG A 103 -9.11 -8.82 2.31
N TYR A 104 -8.23 -9.60 1.68
CA TYR A 104 -6.81 -9.64 2.05
C TYR A 104 -6.18 -8.24 2.03
N ALA A 105 -6.43 -7.49 0.96
CA ALA A 105 -5.91 -6.14 0.81
C ALA A 105 -6.36 -5.20 1.95
N LEU A 106 -7.63 -5.27 2.37
CA LEU A 106 -8.16 -4.47 3.48
C LEU A 106 -7.56 -4.83 4.85
N HIS A 107 -7.12 -6.07 5.06
CA HIS A 107 -6.53 -6.48 6.33
C HIS A 107 -5.02 -6.20 6.41
N ILE A 108 -4.31 -6.33 5.29
CA ILE A 108 -2.84 -6.32 5.26
C ILE A 108 -2.30 -4.92 4.92
N ILE A 109 -2.76 -4.35 3.80
CA ILE A 109 -2.17 -3.12 3.24
C ILE A 109 -2.22 -1.95 4.23
N PRO A 110 -3.31 -1.68 4.96
CA PRO A 110 -3.34 -0.57 5.91
C PRO A 110 -2.28 -0.67 6.99
N ARG A 111 -2.01 -1.88 7.46
CA ARG A 111 -1.03 -2.12 8.52
C ARG A 111 0.39 -1.96 8.01
N LEU A 112 0.67 -2.44 6.79
CA LEU A 112 1.96 -2.23 6.12
C LEU A 112 2.23 -0.75 5.87
N ILE A 113 1.25 -0.01 5.34
CA ILE A 113 1.38 1.44 5.11
C ILE A 113 1.62 2.17 6.43
N ALA A 114 0.83 1.89 7.48
CA ALA A 114 1.01 2.54 8.78
C ALA A 114 2.40 2.26 9.38
N LEU A 115 2.90 1.03 9.22
CA LEU A 115 4.21 0.63 9.71
C LEU A 115 5.33 1.32 8.92
N ASP A 116 5.21 1.40 7.59
CA ASP A 116 6.19 2.07 6.74
C ASP A 116 6.27 3.57 7.05
N ILE A 117 5.13 4.25 7.23
CA ILE A 117 5.11 5.64 7.68
C ILE A 117 5.83 5.76 9.03
N TYR A 118 5.51 4.89 9.99
CA TYR A 118 6.08 4.95 11.35
C TYR A 118 7.60 4.73 11.38
N LYS A 119 8.11 3.80 10.56
CA LYS A 119 9.55 3.49 10.51
C LYS A 119 10.35 4.49 9.68
N THR A 120 9.73 5.09 8.67
CA THR A 120 10.41 6.01 7.74
C THR A 120 10.36 7.45 8.19
N TYR A 121 9.25 7.90 8.77
CA TYR A 121 9.08 9.31 9.10
C TYR A 121 10.00 9.76 10.25
N LYS A 122 10.62 10.93 10.08
CA LYS A 122 11.49 11.60 11.07
C LYS A 122 11.03 13.04 11.24
N ASP A 123 10.78 13.47 12.47
CA ASP A 123 10.16 14.77 12.78
C ASP A 123 11.02 15.96 12.35
N GLU A 124 12.32 15.75 12.26
CA GLU A 124 13.31 16.74 11.83
C GLU A 124 13.10 17.12 10.36
N ASN A 125 12.54 16.21 9.54
CA ASN A 125 12.37 16.45 8.12
C ASN A 125 10.91 16.71 7.71
N LYS A 126 10.60 17.99 7.59
CA LYS A 126 9.29 18.47 7.13
C LYS A 126 9.09 18.38 5.61
N ASN A 127 10.15 18.12 4.85
CA ASN A 127 10.11 17.99 3.39
C ASN A 127 9.86 16.56 2.91
N CYS A 128 9.98 15.55 3.76
CA CYS A 128 9.76 14.16 3.36
C CYS A 128 8.31 13.92 2.91
N PHE A 129 8.13 12.93 2.03
CA PHE A 129 6.83 12.53 1.51
C PHE A 129 5.81 12.22 2.63
N TYR A 130 6.25 11.62 3.72
CA TYR A 130 5.39 11.22 4.82
C TYR A 130 5.00 12.35 5.78
N HIS A 131 5.64 13.52 5.73
CA HIS A 131 5.40 14.60 6.70
C HIS A 131 3.92 15.01 6.79
N HIS A 132 3.30 15.33 5.66
CA HIS A 132 1.90 15.73 5.66
C HIS A 132 0.93 14.57 5.88
N ILE A 133 1.32 13.34 5.54
CA ILE A 133 0.54 12.14 5.85
C ILE A 133 0.51 11.92 7.36
N HIS A 134 1.67 11.95 8.02
CA HIS A 134 1.80 11.90 9.48
C HIS A 134 0.91 12.95 10.14
N GLN A 135 1.08 14.23 9.76
CA GLN A 135 0.33 15.34 10.33
C GLN A 135 -1.19 15.19 10.11
N PHE A 136 -1.61 14.67 8.95
CA PHE A 136 -3.01 14.43 8.61
C PHE A 136 -3.62 13.30 9.44
N LEU A 137 -2.93 12.15 9.57
CA LEU A 137 -3.43 10.98 10.30
C LEU A 137 -3.66 11.28 11.79
N LEU A 138 -2.90 12.20 12.37
CA LEU A 138 -3.05 12.64 13.76
C LEU A 138 -4.19 13.66 13.99
N LYS A 139 -4.84 14.19 12.93
CA LYS A 139 -5.95 15.15 13.12
C LYS A 139 -7.22 14.47 13.65
N ASP A 140 -7.88 15.13 14.58
CA ASP A 140 -9.18 14.76 15.14
C ASP A 140 -10.25 14.51 14.06
N TYR A 141 -10.25 15.29 12.98
CA TYR A 141 -11.17 15.16 11.86
C TYR A 141 -10.74 14.12 10.81
N CYS A 142 -9.55 13.55 10.92
CA CYS A 142 -9.17 12.42 10.07
C CYS A 142 -9.98 11.18 10.48
N PRO A 143 -10.61 10.46 9.53
CA PRO A 143 -11.33 9.23 9.83
C PRO A 143 -10.50 8.25 10.64
N CYS A 144 -11.09 7.70 11.69
CA CYS A 144 -10.53 6.60 12.47
C CYS A 144 -11.61 5.53 12.63
N TRP A 145 -11.23 4.26 12.49
CA TRP A 145 -12.17 3.14 12.62
C TRP A 145 -12.99 3.20 13.92
N GLN A 146 -12.36 3.57 15.05
CA GLN A 146 -13.01 3.61 16.37
C GLN A 146 -14.15 4.62 16.42
N ASP A 147 -13.96 5.79 15.80
CA ASP A 147 -14.94 6.88 15.83
C ASP A 147 -16.02 6.73 14.74
N LYS A 148 -15.94 5.70 13.89
CA LYS A 148 -16.79 5.48 12.69
C LYS A 148 -16.91 6.71 11.77
N LYS A 149 -15.98 7.67 11.89
CA LYS A 149 -15.89 8.86 11.04
C LYS A 149 -15.71 8.41 9.59
N LYS A 150 -16.53 8.96 8.70
CA LYS A 150 -16.43 8.76 7.24
C LYS A 150 -15.91 10.05 6.60
N GLY A 151 -15.36 9.93 5.38
CA GLY A 151 -14.96 11.08 4.58
C GLY A 151 -13.47 11.38 4.58
N GLY A 152 -12.63 10.43 4.14
CA GLY A 152 -11.20 10.68 3.94
C GLY A 152 -10.94 11.86 2.98
N LEU A 153 -11.76 12.00 1.95
CA LEU A 153 -11.68 13.11 0.99
C LEU A 153 -11.96 14.47 1.64
N SER A 154 -13.08 14.61 2.36
CA SER A 154 -13.44 15.88 3.01
C SER A 154 -12.44 16.24 4.11
N ALA A 155 -11.89 15.24 4.81
CA ALA A 155 -10.80 15.44 5.77
C ALA A 155 -9.52 15.96 5.09
N VAL A 156 -9.13 15.42 3.93
CA VAL A 156 -7.98 15.93 3.16
C VAL A 156 -8.22 17.36 2.68
N GLN A 157 -9.42 17.66 2.16
CA GLN A 157 -9.78 19.04 1.78
C GLN A 157 -9.68 19.99 2.97
N LYS A 158 -10.19 19.59 4.13
CA LYS A 158 -10.09 20.38 5.37
C LYS A 158 -8.64 20.59 5.78
N TYR A 159 -7.78 19.58 5.68
CA TYR A 159 -6.36 19.69 5.95
C TYR A 159 -5.66 20.71 5.03
N LEU A 160 -5.85 20.58 3.72
CA LEU A 160 -5.23 21.48 2.73
C LEU A 160 -5.73 22.92 2.89
N LYS A 161 -7.03 23.13 3.10
CA LYS A 161 -7.60 24.47 3.39
C LYS A 161 -7.03 25.05 4.67
N SER A 162 -6.89 24.25 5.73
CA SER A 162 -6.30 24.69 6.98
C SER A 162 -4.83 25.08 6.81
N LEU A 163 -4.07 24.35 6.00
CA LEU A 163 -2.67 24.66 5.73
C LEU A 163 -2.53 25.99 4.99
N ALA A 164 -3.37 26.23 3.98
CA ALA A 164 -3.40 27.50 3.24
C ALA A 164 -3.80 28.68 4.12
N ARG A 165 -4.85 28.55 4.95
CA ARG A 165 -5.36 29.64 5.80
C ARG A 165 -4.43 30.05 6.96
N LYS A 166 -3.52 29.16 7.37
CA LYS A 166 -2.53 29.49 8.41
C LYS A 166 -1.50 30.53 7.93
N GLN A 167 -1.34 30.63 6.62
CA GLN A 167 -0.36 31.48 5.99
C GLN A 167 -1.05 32.79 5.64
N LYS A 168 -1.12 33.69 6.63
CA LYS A 168 -1.63 35.05 6.41
C LYS A 168 -0.47 35.99 6.08
N PHE A 169 -0.44 36.52 4.87
CA PHE A 169 0.59 37.42 4.37
C PHE A 169 0.05 38.82 4.09
N SER A 170 -1.23 38.96 3.76
CA SER A 170 -1.86 40.24 3.48
C SER A 170 -3.35 40.26 3.84
N HIS A 171 -3.96 41.45 3.83
CA HIS A 171 -5.41 41.59 3.99
C HIS A 171 -6.20 41.00 2.79
N THR A 172 -5.54 40.77 1.63
CA THR A 172 -6.12 40.20 0.41
C THR A 172 -5.90 38.70 0.24
N ASP A 173 -5.36 37.99 1.25
CA ASP A 173 -5.04 36.56 1.16
C ASP A 173 -6.21 35.68 0.69
N SER A 174 -7.44 36.02 1.07
CA SER A 174 -8.62 35.26 0.65
C SER A 174 -8.84 35.31 -0.87
N GLU A 175 -8.53 36.43 -1.51
CA GLU A 175 -8.65 36.63 -2.96
C GLU A 175 -7.44 36.04 -3.69
N ASN A 176 -6.23 36.32 -3.19
CA ASN A 176 -4.99 35.85 -3.79
C ASN A 176 -4.87 34.31 -3.77
N LEU A 177 -5.46 33.64 -2.75
CA LEU A 177 -5.50 32.17 -2.65
C LEU A 177 -6.75 31.55 -3.27
N ALA A 178 -7.68 32.33 -3.83
CA ALA A 178 -8.90 31.80 -4.43
C ALA A 178 -8.65 30.74 -5.53
N PRO A 179 -7.64 30.89 -6.43
CA PRO A 179 -7.32 29.85 -7.42
C PRO A 179 -6.96 28.52 -6.76
N LEU A 180 -6.20 28.56 -5.67
CA LEU A 180 -5.79 27.39 -4.90
C LEU A 180 -6.99 26.72 -4.21
N PHE A 181 -7.84 27.49 -3.54
CA PHE A 181 -9.03 26.95 -2.86
C PHE A 181 -9.99 26.27 -3.84
N LYS A 182 -10.18 26.85 -5.03
CA LYS A 182 -11.01 26.26 -6.10
C LYS A 182 -10.51 24.88 -6.51
N VAL A 183 -9.19 24.65 -6.60
CA VAL A 183 -8.66 23.32 -6.94
C VAL A 183 -8.85 22.34 -5.79
N ILE A 184 -8.60 22.76 -4.54
CA ILE A 184 -8.80 21.92 -3.35
C ILE A 184 -10.26 21.46 -3.25
N GLU A 185 -11.22 22.36 -3.50
CA GLU A 185 -12.64 22.05 -3.49
C GLU A 185 -13.06 21.07 -4.60
N ASN A 186 -12.34 21.07 -5.72
CA ASN A 186 -12.60 20.17 -6.85
C ASN A 186 -11.95 18.79 -6.72
N ILE A 187 -11.30 18.48 -5.60
CA ILE A 187 -10.94 17.10 -5.26
C ILE A 187 -12.24 16.30 -5.07
N ARG A 188 -12.56 15.37 -5.98
CA ARG A 188 -13.84 14.63 -6.00
C ARG A 188 -13.66 13.09 -5.94
N PRO A 189 -14.67 12.35 -5.44
CA PRO A 189 -14.75 10.90 -5.62
C PRO A 189 -14.79 10.57 -7.12
N GLY A 190 -13.87 9.74 -7.60
CA GLY A 190 -13.81 9.31 -9.02
C GLY A 190 -12.74 9.97 -9.89
N ASN A 191 -12.24 11.15 -9.53
CA ASN A 191 -11.18 11.82 -10.31
C ASN A 191 -9.78 11.49 -9.78
N THR A 192 -8.95 10.82 -10.59
CA THR A 192 -7.53 10.62 -10.25
C THR A 192 -6.82 11.97 -10.27
N GLN A 193 -6.34 12.40 -9.11
CA GLN A 193 -5.56 13.63 -8.98
C GLN A 193 -4.13 13.36 -9.42
N LYS A 194 -3.55 14.31 -10.17
CA LYS A 194 -2.17 14.21 -10.66
C LYS A 194 -1.26 15.03 -9.75
N LYS A 195 0.03 14.67 -9.72
CA LYS A 195 1.07 15.45 -9.04
C LYS A 195 1.08 16.93 -9.48
N SER A 196 0.80 17.20 -10.76
CA SER A 196 0.81 18.55 -11.35
C SER A 196 -0.50 19.34 -11.18
N THR A 197 -1.52 18.81 -10.49
CA THR A 197 -2.85 19.44 -10.42
C THR A 197 -2.81 20.88 -9.86
N LEU A 198 -1.90 21.20 -8.95
CA LEU A 198 -1.79 22.53 -8.33
C LEU A 198 -0.84 23.51 -9.03
N GLU A 199 -0.10 23.09 -10.05
CA GLU A 199 1.02 23.90 -10.58
C GLU A 199 0.57 25.25 -11.15
N ALA A 200 -0.49 25.25 -11.97
CA ALA A 200 -1.02 26.47 -12.54
C ALA A 200 -1.56 27.42 -11.46
N SER A 201 -2.35 26.89 -10.51
CA SER A 201 -2.95 27.72 -9.45
C SER A 201 -1.90 28.31 -8.50
N ILE A 202 -0.79 27.62 -8.25
CA ILE A 202 0.33 28.17 -7.48
C ILE A 202 0.98 29.33 -8.23
N ILE A 203 1.21 29.20 -9.54
CA ILE A 203 1.76 30.29 -10.36
C ILE A 203 0.83 31.51 -10.33
N ASP A 204 -0.47 31.29 -10.43
CA ASP A 204 -1.47 32.37 -10.36
C ASP A 204 -1.46 33.06 -8.99
N CYS A 205 -1.36 32.31 -7.90
CA CYS A 205 -1.22 32.89 -6.56
C CYS A 205 0.06 33.72 -6.45
N ILE A 206 1.22 33.23 -6.92
CA ILE A 206 2.50 33.96 -6.85
C ILE A 206 2.39 35.29 -7.62
N LYS A 207 1.78 35.29 -8.81
CA LYS A 207 1.56 36.52 -9.60
C LYS A 207 0.65 37.51 -8.88
N ALA A 208 -0.38 37.03 -8.18
CA ALA A 208 -1.26 37.89 -7.40
C ALA A 208 -0.51 38.60 -6.26
N TYR A 209 0.40 37.90 -5.58
CA TYR A 209 1.19 38.49 -4.50
C TYR A 209 2.31 39.43 -4.99
N SER A 210 2.93 39.17 -6.16
CA SER A 210 4.10 39.95 -6.61
C SER A 210 3.86 41.45 -6.82
N GLY A 211 2.60 41.88 -6.98
CA GLY A 211 2.24 43.30 -7.09
C GLY A 211 1.81 43.95 -5.77
N ILE A 212 1.81 43.21 -4.66
CA ILE A 212 1.16 43.61 -3.40
C ILE A 212 2.13 43.56 -2.21
N VAL A 213 3.11 42.66 -2.23
CA VAL A 213 4.04 42.45 -1.11
C VAL A 213 5.49 42.69 -1.55
N ASP A 214 6.37 42.96 -0.58
CA ASP A 214 7.82 43.05 -0.78
C ASP A 214 8.45 41.68 -1.11
N ASP A 215 9.70 41.69 -1.56
CA ASP A 215 10.40 40.49 -2.02
C ASP A 215 10.60 39.43 -0.91
N ASP A 216 10.83 39.84 0.35
CA ASP A 216 11.02 38.90 1.47
C ASP A 216 9.70 38.21 1.82
N THR A 217 8.60 38.96 1.83
CA THR A 217 7.26 38.42 2.00
C THR A 217 6.89 37.51 0.81
N LEU A 218 7.22 37.90 -0.43
CA LEU A 218 6.98 37.08 -1.62
C LEU A 218 7.74 35.75 -1.56
N ASN A 219 8.98 35.75 -1.05
CA ASN A 219 9.74 34.52 -0.81
C ASN A 219 9.06 33.62 0.24
N SER A 220 8.52 34.21 1.32
CA SER A 220 7.75 33.48 2.34
C SER A 220 6.47 32.86 1.78
N VAL A 221 5.77 33.58 0.88
CA VAL A 221 4.62 33.08 0.13
C VAL A 221 5.01 31.88 -0.73
N ARG A 222 6.13 31.96 -1.48
CA ARG A 222 6.62 30.86 -2.33
C ARG A 222 6.91 29.60 -1.52
N VAL A 223 7.61 29.73 -0.39
CA VAL A 223 7.90 28.60 0.52
C VAL A 223 6.60 27.97 1.03
N SER A 224 5.62 28.77 1.39
CA SER A 224 4.33 28.29 1.87
C SER A 224 3.49 27.58 0.80
N LEU A 225 3.48 28.11 -0.42
CA LEU A 225 2.81 27.48 -1.56
C LEU A 225 3.49 26.16 -1.96
N ASP A 226 4.83 26.08 -1.88
CA ASP A 226 5.57 24.82 -2.09
C ASP A 226 5.21 23.77 -1.01
N ASN A 227 5.12 24.19 0.25
CA ASN A 227 4.65 23.32 1.34
C ASN A 227 3.23 22.77 1.08
N ILE A 228 2.32 23.60 0.57
CA ILE A 228 0.97 23.16 0.18
C ILE A 228 1.03 22.20 -1.03
N LYS A 229 1.94 22.43 -1.99
CA LYS A 229 2.17 21.52 -3.11
C LYS A 229 2.60 20.13 -2.63
N LYS A 230 3.54 20.06 -1.69
CA LYS A 230 4.01 18.82 -1.05
C LYS A 230 2.89 18.11 -0.28
N ALA A 231 2.10 18.85 0.48
CA ALA A 231 0.92 18.33 1.18
C ALA A 231 -0.11 17.74 0.22
N HIS A 232 -0.42 18.46 -0.86
CA HIS A 232 -1.36 18.00 -1.87
C HIS A 232 -0.88 16.73 -2.57
N TYR A 233 0.40 16.65 -2.92
CA TYR A 233 0.97 15.48 -3.59
C TYR A 233 0.87 14.23 -2.70
N SER A 234 1.38 14.30 -1.48
CA SER A 234 1.38 13.16 -0.53
C SER A 234 -0.03 12.68 -0.19
N LEU A 235 -0.96 13.60 0.09
CA LEU A 235 -2.35 13.25 0.38
C LEU A 235 -3.12 12.79 -0.86
N THR A 236 -2.74 13.24 -2.06
CA THR A 236 -3.28 12.71 -3.32
C THR A 236 -2.91 11.24 -3.52
N VAL A 237 -1.66 10.86 -3.24
CA VAL A 237 -1.24 9.45 -3.29
C VAL A 237 -2.07 8.62 -2.31
N LEU A 238 -2.25 9.09 -1.07
CA LEU A 238 -3.10 8.42 -0.08
C LEU A 238 -4.56 8.28 -0.57
N LEU A 239 -5.14 9.34 -1.15
CA LEU A 239 -6.49 9.30 -1.73
C LEU A 239 -6.60 8.37 -2.94
N ASN A 240 -5.53 8.20 -3.73
CA ASN A 240 -5.51 7.24 -4.83
C ASN A 240 -5.66 5.80 -4.30
N VAL A 241 -5.06 5.48 -3.15
CA VAL A 241 -5.25 4.20 -2.46
C VAL A 241 -6.68 4.08 -1.93
N GLU A 242 -7.18 5.11 -1.22
CA GLU A 242 -8.54 5.15 -0.65
C GLU A 242 -9.64 4.85 -1.68
N ARG A 243 -9.47 5.33 -2.93
CA ARG A 243 -10.43 5.08 -4.02
C ARG A 243 -10.52 3.62 -4.42
N LYS A 244 -9.42 2.86 -4.29
CA LYS A 244 -9.40 1.42 -4.60
C LYS A 244 -9.88 0.60 -3.40
N LEU A 245 -9.47 1.00 -2.21
CA LEU A 245 -9.73 0.30 -0.96
C LEU A 245 -9.98 1.35 0.13
N PRO A 246 -11.11 1.31 0.85
CA PRO A 246 -11.34 2.22 1.98
C PRO A 246 -10.40 1.89 3.14
N VAL A 247 -9.25 2.57 3.22
CA VAL A 247 -8.14 2.22 4.10
C VAL A 247 -7.71 3.35 5.03
N ILE A 248 -8.01 4.61 4.74
CA ILE A 248 -7.54 5.77 5.53
C ILE A 248 -7.93 5.63 6.99
N ASN A 249 -9.16 5.21 7.28
CA ASN A 249 -9.64 4.99 8.64
C ASN A 249 -8.91 3.85 9.37
N ILE A 250 -8.46 2.83 8.63
CA ILE A 250 -7.71 1.69 9.15
C ILE A 250 -6.24 2.07 9.38
N ILE A 251 -5.63 2.78 8.41
CA ILE A 251 -4.26 3.31 8.49
C ILE A 251 -4.16 4.24 9.69
N SER A 252 -5.08 5.20 9.82
CA SER A 252 -5.14 6.16 10.92
C SER A 252 -5.15 5.48 12.28
N ARG A 253 -5.94 4.41 12.44
CA ARG A 253 -5.99 3.62 13.68
C ARG A 253 -4.63 2.99 14.02
N TYR A 254 -4.03 2.25 13.08
CA TYR A 254 -2.75 1.59 13.34
C TYR A 254 -1.65 2.62 13.60
N TYR A 255 -1.61 3.68 12.80
CA TYR A 255 -0.60 4.71 12.89
C TYR A 255 -0.63 5.44 14.24
N ARG A 256 -1.81 5.89 14.69
CA ARG A 256 -1.98 6.50 16.01
C ARG A 256 -1.54 5.56 17.11
N ASN A 257 -1.92 4.27 17.03
CA ASN A 257 -1.50 3.30 18.02
C ASN A 257 0.02 3.15 18.10
N TYR A 258 0.73 3.16 16.97
CA TYR A 258 2.19 3.09 16.93
C TYR A 258 2.85 4.36 17.49
N VAL A 259 2.30 5.54 17.20
CA VAL A 259 2.79 6.81 17.77
C VAL A 259 2.58 6.84 19.28
N ASP A 260 1.40 6.46 19.77
CA ASP A 260 1.03 6.58 21.18
C ASP A 260 1.66 5.49 22.05
N ASN A 261 1.83 4.27 21.53
CA ASN A 261 2.20 3.09 22.33
C ASN A 261 3.42 2.33 21.81
N GLY A 262 4.01 2.76 20.69
CA GLY A 262 5.00 1.96 19.98
C GLY A 262 4.41 0.67 19.38
N ILE A 263 5.30 -0.19 18.89
CA ILE A 263 4.93 -1.51 18.37
C ILE A 263 4.99 -2.52 19.51
N LYS A 264 3.82 -2.93 20.02
CA LYS A 264 3.75 -3.91 21.12
C LYS A 264 4.32 -5.27 20.71
N PRO A 265 5.14 -5.92 21.55
CA PRO A 265 5.71 -7.23 21.26
C PRO A 265 4.64 -8.33 21.16
N GLY A 266 4.96 -9.43 20.48
CA GLY A 266 4.11 -10.62 20.41
C GLY A 266 2.86 -10.50 19.54
N ASN A 267 2.66 -9.36 18.84
CA ASN A 267 1.58 -9.20 17.88
C ASN A 267 2.08 -9.24 16.42
N ILE A 268 1.13 -9.32 15.50
CA ILE A 268 1.38 -9.31 14.05
C ILE A 268 2.12 -8.06 13.55
N SER A 269 1.95 -6.89 14.19
CA SER A 269 2.70 -5.68 13.82
C SER A 269 4.18 -5.81 14.20
N ALA A 270 4.50 -6.44 15.35
CA ALA A 270 5.87 -6.75 15.73
C ALA A 270 6.50 -7.78 14.79
N MET A 271 5.77 -8.82 14.38
CA MET A 271 6.25 -9.79 13.39
C MET A 271 6.54 -9.13 12.04
N LEU A 272 5.64 -8.27 11.56
CA LEU A 272 5.87 -7.49 10.33
C LEU A 272 7.06 -6.53 10.46
N CYS A 273 7.22 -5.90 11.63
CA CYS A 273 8.33 -5.00 11.92
C CYS A 273 9.68 -5.72 11.86
N ARG A 274 9.78 -6.86 12.56
CA ARG A 274 10.97 -7.73 12.56
C ARG A 274 11.29 -8.24 11.17
N LEU A 275 10.28 -8.72 10.43
CA LEU A 275 10.47 -9.18 9.05
C LEU A 275 11.04 -8.08 8.15
N LEU A 276 10.45 -6.88 8.18
CA LEU A 276 10.68 -5.85 7.17
C LEU A 276 11.82 -4.89 7.52
N TYR A 277 11.91 -4.44 8.77
CA TYR A 277 12.77 -3.31 9.16
C TYR A 277 13.85 -3.67 10.17
N GLU A 278 13.65 -4.73 10.95
CA GLU A 278 14.55 -5.15 12.04
C GLU A 278 14.85 -6.67 11.99
N PRO A 279 15.37 -7.19 10.86
CA PRO A 279 15.71 -8.61 10.78
C PRO A 279 16.92 -8.92 11.66
N GLU A 280 16.82 -9.88 12.58
CA GLU A 280 17.98 -10.30 13.39
C GLU A 280 18.73 -11.45 12.68
N PRO A 281 20.08 -11.45 12.69
CA PRO A 281 20.87 -12.52 12.06
C PRO A 281 20.62 -13.93 12.64
N HIS A 282 20.00 -14.00 13.83
CA HIS A 282 19.74 -15.23 14.57
C HIS A 282 18.24 -15.44 14.83
N ASP A 283 17.37 -14.93 13.96
CA ASP A 283 15.95 -15.31 13.96
C ASP A 283 15.85 -16.84 13.75
N PHE A 284 15.83 -17.62 14.83
CA PHE A 284 15.65 -19.08 14.82
C PHE A 284 14.32 -19.50 14.17
N ILE A 285 13.38 -18.55 14.04
CA ILE A 285 12.26 -18.66 13.13
C ILE A 285 12.83 -18.46 11.73
N HIS A 286 13.11 -19.56 11.02
CA HIS A 286 13.46 -19.52 9.60
C HIS A 286 12.58 -18.49 8.89
N HIS A 287 13.15 -17.62 8.07
CA HIS A 287 12.46 -16.55 7.33
C HIS A 287 11.10 -17.01 6.74
N ASP A 288 11.08 -18.23 6.22
CA ASP A 288 9.89 -18.90 5.71
C ASP A 288 8.82 -19.17 6.79
N THR A 289 9.20 -19.60 7.98
CA THR A 289 8.31 -19.79 9.13
C THR A 289 7.65 -18.47 9.56
N MET A 290 8.40 -17.35 9.55
CA MET A 290 7.83 -16.04 9.90
C MET A 290 6.82 -15.58 8.84
N ILE A 291 7.19 -15.69 7.56
CA ILE A 291 6.29 -15.38 6.44
C ILE A 291 5.02 -16.24 6.49
N ASN A 292 5.16 -17.55 6.69
CA ASN A 292 4.03 -18.47 6.81
C ASN A 292 3.13 -18.10 8.00
N SER A 293 3.71 -17.79 9.16
CA SER A 293 2.94 -17.39 10.35
C SER A 293 2.14 -16.09 10.11
N ILE A 294 2.74 -15.11 9.42
CA ILE A 294 2.06 -13.88 9.03
C ILE A 294 0.95 -14.19 8.01
N ALA A 295 1.22 -15.06 7.04
CA ALA A 295 0.24 -15.47 6.04
C ALA A 295 -0.97 -16.17 6.69
N ASP A 296 -0.74 -17.09 7.62
CA ASP A 296 -1.78 -17.82 8.35
C ASP A 296 -2.65 -16.88 9.19
N TYR A 297 -2.01 -15.95 9.92
CA TYR A 297 -2.71 -14.92 10.68
C TYR A 297 -3.75 -14.17 9.83
N TYR A 298 -3.41 -13.82 8.58
CA TYR A 298 -4.31 -13.12 7.68
C TYR A 298 -5.30 -14.04 6.97
N HIS A 299 -4.89 -15.26 6.64
CA HIS A 299 -5.74 -16.27 6.04
C HIS A 299 -6.97 -16.54 6.91
N GLU A 300 -6.78 -16.83 8.20
CA GLU A 300 -7.86 -17.11 9.16
C GLU A 300 -8.84 -15.96 9.33
N ARG A 301 -8.38 -14.71 9.15
CA ARG A 301 -9.22 -13.51 9.30
C ARG A 301 -10.02 -13.18 8.05
N VAL A 302 -9.49 -13.53 6.89
CA VAL A 302 -10.07 -13.20 5.59
C VAL A 302 -11.04 -14.29 5.12
N ILE A 303 -10.66 -15.54 5.36
CA ILE A 303 -11.40 -16.74 5.00
C ILE A 303 -12.02 -17.30 6.26
N LYS A 304 -13.36 -17.21 6.36
CA LYS A 304 -14.07 -17.97 7.38
C LYS A 304 -14.00 -19.44 6.99
N PRO A 305 -13.63 -20.34 7.91
CA PRO A 305 -13.79 -21.77 7.68
C PRO A 305 -15.24 -22.05 7.32
N PHE A 306 -15.46 -22.76 6.22
CA PHE A 306 -16.75 -23.34 5.91
C PHE A 306 -16.75 -24.74 6.52
N SER A 307 -17.69 -25.00 7.42
CA SER A 307 -17.91 -26.35 7.95
C SER A 307 -18.81 -27.08 6.97
N LEU A 308 -18.24 -28.02 6.23
CA LEU A 308 -19.05 -29.03 5.56
C LEU A 308 -19.38 -30.10 6.58
N ASN A 309 -20.67 -30.39 6.76
CA ASN A 309 -21.09 -31.64 7.39
C ASN A 309 -20.86 -32.76 6.37
N ILE A 310 -19.61 -33.21 6.28
CA ILE A 310 -19.24 -34.40 5.54
C ILE A 310 -19.60 -35.58 6.44
N ASN A 311 -20.43 -36.51 5.97
CA ASN A 311 -20.71 -37.71 6.73
C ASN A 311 -19.43 -38.56 6.86
N GLU A 312 -19.38 -39.44 7.85
CA GLU A 312 -18.17 -40.21 8.15
C GLU A 312 -17.73 -41.10 6.99
N GLU A 313 -18.68 -41.60 6.20
CA GLU A 313 -18.43 -42.40 4.99
C GLU A 313 -17.72 -41.61 3.88
N CYS A 314 -18.17 -40.38 3.57
CA CYS A 314 -17.49 -39.50 2.62
C CYS A 314 -16.07 -39.15 3.10
N LEU A 315 -15.88 -38.92 4.40
CA LEU A 315 -14.56 -38.63 4.98
C LEU A 315 -13.60 -39.81 4.83
N GLN A 316 -14.07 -41.04 5.08
CA GLN A 316 -13.32 -42.26 4.86
C GLN A 316 -12.95 -42.43 3.37
N SER A 317 -13.89 -42.13 2.45
CA SER A 317 -13.65 -42.14 1.01
C SER A 317 -12.61 -41.12 0.56
N ILE A 318 -12.65 -39.88 1.07
CA ILE A 318 -11.63 -38.84 0.80
C ILE A 318 -10.25 -39.30 1.29
N SER A 319 -10.17 -39.87 2.51
CA SER A 319 -8.90 -40.37 3.07
C SER A 319 -8.34 -41.56 2.29
N ALA A 320 -9.19 -42.48 1.84
CA ALA A 320 -8.80 -43.59 0.98
C ALA A 320 -8.26 -43.06 -0.35
N LEU A 321 -8.95 -42.10 -0.99
CA LEU A 321 -8.51 -41.49 -2.24
C LEU A 321 -7.17 -40.74 -2.08
N LYS A 322 -6.98 -40.03 -0.97
CA LYS A 322 -5.71 -39.36 -0.65
C LYS A 322 -4.56 -40.37 -0.52
N ASN A 323 -4.78 -41.48 0.18
CA ASN A 323 -3.77 -42.54 0.30
C ASN A 323 -3.45 -43.18 -1.06
N ILE A 324 -4.47 -43.41 -1.89
CA ILE A 324 -4.28 -43.91 -3.25
C ILE A 324 -3.41 -42.95 -4.07
N ILE A 325 -3.73 -41.66 -4.08
CA ILE A 325 -3.04 -40.67 -4.92
C ILE A 325 -1.62 -40.40 -4.44
N PHE A 326 -1.42 -40.25 -3.13
CA PHE A 326 -0.14 -39.77 -2.58
C PHE A 326 0.78 -40.88 -2.08
N ASN A 327 0.27 -42.10 -1.85
CA ASN A 327 1.06 -43.27 -1.44
C ASN A 327 0.99 -44.41 -2.48
N PHE A 328 0.69 -44.08 -3.74
CA PHE A 328 0.76 -45.05 -4.83
C PHE A 328 2.19 -45.57 -4.99
N ASN A 329 2.37 -46.89 -4.97
CA ASN A 329 3.62 -47.54 -5.28
C ASN A 329 3.35 -48.88 -5.98
N ASP A 330 4.41 -49.51 -6.48
CA ASP A 330 4.32 -50.74 -7.29
C ASP A 330 3.75 -51.96 -6.55
N LYS A 331 3.49 -51.84 -5.24
CA LYS A 331 2.87 -52.87 -4.40
C LYS A 331 1.41 -52.54 -4.04
N THR A 332 0.93 -51.34 -4.38
CA THR A 332 -0.42 -50.91 -4.06
C THR A 332 -1.40 -51.49 -5.09
N ILE A 333 -2.04 -52.61 -4.75
CA ILE A 333 -3.12 -53.19 -5.55
C ILE A 333 -4.43 -52.49 -5.18
N ILE A 334 -5.02 -51.78 -6.15
CA ILE A 334 -6.30 -51.10 -5.99
C ILE A 334 -7.32 -51.83 -6.87
N SER A 335 -8.38 -52.35 -6.26
CA SER A 335 -9.45 -53.00 -7.03
C SER A 335 -10.38 -51.98 -7.67
N GLU A 336 -10.92 -52.32 -8.84
CA GLU A 336 -11.95 -51.51 -9.51
C GLU A 336 -13.16 -51.26 -8.60
N VAL A 337 -13.58 -52.28 -7.85
CA VAL A 337 -14.68 -52.19 -6.88
C VAL A 337 -14.43 -51.14 -5.80
N GLN A 338 -13.19 -51.04 -5.29
CA GLN A 338 -12.83 -50.00 -4.32
C GLN A 338 -12.90 -48.60 -4.93
N LEU A 339 -12.48 -48.43 -6.18
CA LEU A 339 -12.58 -47.14 -6.86
C LEU A 339 -14.04 -46.75 -7.15
N THR A 340 -14.88 -47.72 -7.54
CA THR A 340 -16.31 -47.51 -7.76
C THR A 340 -17.02 -47.15 -6.46
N ASP A 341 -16.72 -47.84 -5.36
CA ASP A 341 -17.32 -47.54 -4.05
C ASP A 341 -16.95 -46.14 -3.54
N ILE A 342 -15.68 -45.73 -3.71
CA ILE A 342 -15.25 -44.36 -3.41
C ILE A 342 -15.98 -43.35 -4.30
N ALA A 343 -16.14 -43.63 -5.60
CA ALA A 343 -16.79 -42.73 -6.55
C ALA A 343 -18.30 -42.57 -6.32
N VAL A 344 -18.98 -43.59 -5.78
CA VAL A 344 -20.42 -43.51 -5.43
C VAL A 344 -20.64 -42.73 -4.13
N LYS A 345 -19.67 -42.78 -3.21
CA LYS A 345 -19.74 -42.14 -1.89
C LYS A 345 -19.26 -40.69 -1.88
N LEU A 346 -18.58 -40.21 -2.91
CA LEU A 346 -18.15 -38.81 -3.08
C LEU A 346 -19.12 -38.06 -3.97
#